data_AF-X1VWJ0-F1
#
_entry.id   AF-X1VWJ0-F1
#
_cell.length_a   1.000
_cell.length_b   1.000
_cell.length_c   1.000
_cell.angle_alpha   90.00
_cell.angle_beta   90.00
_cell.angle_gamma   90.00
#
_symmetry.space_group_name_H-M   'P 1'
#
loop_
_entity.id
_entity.type
_entity.pdbx_description
1 polymer ?
#
loop_
_entity_poly.entity_id
_entity_poly.type
_entity_poly.pdbx_seq_one_letter_code
_entity_poly.pdbx_strand_id
1 'polypeptide(L)'
;NESKSVFLSLYENKSLARDNIVIEGRVSNHPTYRYGSLNFLLEADKISIYDCNGNLNSLFNAGELVNIKLNNTGTELILRDDYLRLTGSLDKNDSKSFMAGGYDEIVFIADCGDIKKIERSNLSYRIFSFRSRLYCCLKNAFYKNLEIEDACIAEAVVLGNRNNVPGYLTESFKRCGVYHLFAISGLHLSFFISLVYLVLKKMRSSYFIFWTAVIFLVVYNFLVGERASILRASIMAIFILLAKEWNREYSHKILLYLF
;
A
#
# COMPACT_ATOMS: atom_id res chain seq x y z
N ASN A 1 -5.77 17.25 10.57
CA ASN A 1 -7.16 16.77 10.77
C ASN A 1 -8.15 17.38 9.76
N GLU A 2 -7.71 17.86 8.58
CA GLU A 2 -8.60 18.53 7.60
C GLU A 2 -9.10 17.63 6.44
N SER A 3 -8.56 16.41 6.30
CA SER A 3 -8.79 15.50 5.17
C SER A 3 -10.05 14.61 5.29
N LYS A 4 -11.00 14.97 6.15
CA LYS A 4 -12.28 14.25 6.32
C LYS A 4 -13.45 15.01 5.68
N SER A 5 -13.20 16.10 4.96
CA SER A 5 -14.21 17.13 4.75
C SER A 5 -14.85 17.12 3.37
N VAL A 6 -14.18 16.62 2.31
CA VAL A 6 -14.78 16.66 0.95
C VAL A 6 -15.82 15.57 0.79
N PHE A 7 -15.49 14.30 1.00
CA PHE A 7 -16.48 13.23 0.84
C PHE A 7 -17.62 13.30 1.85
N LEU A 8 -17.35 13.76 3.07
CA LEU A 8 -18.36 13.90 4.11
C LEU A 8 -19.30 15.08 3.82
N SER A 9 -18.79 16.22 3.32
CA SER A 9 -19.64 17.32 2.86
C SER A 9 -20.46 16.95 1.62
N LEU A 10 -19.91 16.15 0.71
CA LEU A 10 -20.64 15.61 -0.45
C LEU A 10 -21.77 14.68 -0.04
N TYR A 11 -21.57 13.84 0.98
CA TYR A 11 -22.59 12.95 1.49
C TYR A 11 -23.68 13.67 2.29
N GLU A 12 -23.31 14.64 3.15
CA GLU A 12 -24.26 15.43 3.93
C GLU A 12 -25.16 16.30 3.04
N ASN A 13 -24.65 16.72 1.88
CA ASN A 13 -25.40 17.49 0.92
C ASN A 13 -26.24 16.57 0.00
N LYS A 14 -27.37 16.10 0.55
CA LYS A 14 -28.33 15.17 -0.09
C LYS A 14 -28.83 15.55 -1.49
N SER A 15 -28.64 16.78 -1.96
CA SER A 15 -28.97 17.18 -3.33
C SER A 15 -28.02 16.62 -4.39
N LEU A 16 -26.75 16.35 -4.02
CA LEU A 16 -25.69 15.83 -4.90
C LEU A 16 -25.69 14.30 -5.01
N ALA A 17 -26.53 13.61 -4.24
CA ALA A 17 -26.64 12.13 -4.24
C ALA A 17 -27.27 11.55 -5.53
N ARG A 18 -27.81 12.41 -6.41
CA ARG A 18 -28.33 12.03 -7.74
C ARG A 18 -27.36 12.30 -8.89
N ASP A 19 -26.22 12.93 -8.60
CA ASP A 19 -25.25 13.34 -9.61
C ASP A 19 -24.23 12.22 -9.88
N ASN A 20 -23.75 12.15 -11.11
CA ASN A 20 -22.68 11.23 -11.50
C ASN A 20 -21.36 11.75 -10.95
N ILE A 21 -20.82 11.07 -9.94
CA ILE A 21 -19.55 11.43 -9.33
C ILE A 21 -18.44 10.71 -10.11
N VAL A 22 -17.46 11.48 -10.57
CA VAL A 22 -16.27 10.98 -11.24
C VAL A 22 -15.06 11.26 -10.36
N ILE A 23 -14.34 10.21 -10.01
CA ILE A 23 -13.12 10.28 -9.22
C ILE A 23 -11.93 9.88 -10.09
N GLU A 24 -10.92 10.72 -10.12
CA GLU A 24 -9.62 10.42 -10.70
C GLU A 24 -8.57 10.36 -9.60
N GLY A 25 -7.77 9.29 -9.60
CA GLY A 25 -6.78 9.10 -8.56
C GLY A 25 -5.89 7.89 -8.78
N ARG A 26 -5.02 7.65 -7.79
CA ARG A 26 -4.08 6.53 -7.77
C ARG A 26 -4.57 5.43 -6.85
N VAL A 27 -4.43 4.18 -7.26
CA VAL A 27 -4.65 3.01 -6.39
C VAL A 27 -3.53 2.94 -5.35
N SER A 28 -3.85 3.25 -4.09
CA SER A 28 -2.88 3.39 -3.00
C SER A 28 -2.44 2.04 -2.41
N ASN A 29 -3.36 1.08 -2.27
CA ASN A 29 -3.11 -0.24 -1.69
C ASN A 29 -3.23 -1.39 -2.72
N HIS A 30 -2.88 -2.61 -2.32
CA HIS A 30 -3.07 -3.77 -3.18
C HIS A 30 -4.57 -4.13 -3.23
N PRO A 31 -5.20 -4.20 -4.43
CA PRO A 31 -6.60 -4.53 -4.55
C PRO A 31 -6.93 -5.91 -3.99
N THR A 32 -8.01 -6.00 -3.22
CA THR A 32 -8.46 -7.19 -2.50
C THR A 32 -9.81 -7.67 -3.01
N TYR A 33 -9.89 -8.94 -3.41
CA TYR A 33 -11.18 -9.55 -3.77
C TYR A 33 -11.90 -10.06 -2.53
N ARG A 34 -13.15 -9.63 -2.35
CA ARG A 34 -14.02 -10.07 -1.25
C ARG A 34 -15.46 -10.18 -1.72
N TYR A 35 -16.09 -11.34 -1.53
CA TYR A 35 -17.51 -11.56 -1.85
C TYR A 35 -17.91 -11.15 -3.28
N GLY A 36 -17.07 -11.44 -4.29
CA GLY A 36 -17.33 -11.06 -5.69
C GLY A 36 -17.17 -9.57 -6.00
N SER A 37 -16.67 -8.77 -5.06
CA SER A 37 -16.32 -7.36 -5.25
C SER A 37 -14.81 -7.14 -5.11
N LEU A 38 -14.26 -6.23 -5.91
CA LEU A 38 -12.87 -5.79 -5.77
C LEU A 38 -12.82 -4.52 -4.93
N ASN A 39 -12.06 -4.56 -3.85
CA ASN A 39 -11.97 -3.47 -2.89
C ASN A 39 -10.53 -2.94 -2.80
N PHE A 40 -10.38 -1.62 -2.85
CA PHE A 40 -9.10 -0.95 -2.72
C PHE A 40 -9.26 0.48 -2.22
N LEU A 41 -8.16 1.05 -1.74
CA LEU A 41 -8.06 2.46 -1.39
C LEU A 41 -7.54 3.24 -2.60
N LEU A 42 -8.27 4.28 -2.99
CA LEU A 42 -7.87 5.24 -4.01
C LEU A 42 -7.48 6.55 -3.33
N GLU A 43 -6.30 7.06 -3.64
CA GLU A 43 -5.91 8.43 -3.34
C GLU A 43 -6.48 9.31 -4.46
N ALA A 44 -7.59 9.98 -4.16
CA ALA A 44 -8.30 10.81 -5.13
C ALA A 44 -7.52 12.11 -5.34
N ASP A 45 -7.08 12.37 -6.57
CA ASP A 45 -6.43 13.63 -6.97
C ASP A 45 -7.49 14.68 -7.34
N LYS A 46 -8.56 14.24 -8.01
CA LYS A 46 -9.57 15.11 -8.60
C LYS A 46 -10.94 14.44 -8.52
N ILE A 47 -11.91 15.16 -7.99
CA ILE A 47 -13.31 14.74 -7.92
C ILE A 47 -14.12 15.72 -8.75
N SER A 48 -14.84 15.22 -9.73
CA SER A 48 -15.72 16.00 -10.61
C SER A 48 -17.14 15.50 -10.45
N ILE A 49 -18.08 16.39 -10.21
CA ILE A 49 -19.49 16.04 -10.08
C ILE A 49 -20.24 16.57 -11.28
N TYR A 50 -20.97 15.68 -11.95
CA TYR A 50 -21.74 16.01 -13.14
C TYR A 50 -23.23 15.95 -12.84
N ASP A 51 -23.96 16.99 -13.22
CA ASP A 51 -25.41 17.00 -13.21
C ASP A 51 -25.99 15.92 -14.14
N CYS A 52 -27.26 15.58 -13.98
CA CYS A 52 -28.02 14.71 -14.87
C CYS A 52 -27.98 15.14 -16.36
N ASN A 53 -27.69 16.42 -16.62
CA ASN A 53 -27.50 17.01 -17.95
C ASN A 53 -26.07 16.89 -18.51
N GLY A 54 -25.13 16.28 -17.77
CA GLY A 54 -23.73 16.12 -18.17
C GLY A 54 -22.85 17.36 -17.97
N ASN A 55 -23.38 18.42 -17.37
CA ASN A 55 -22.61 19.63 -17.04
C ASN A 55 -21.85 19.44 -15.72
N LEU A 56 -20.62 19.95 -15.68
CA LEU A 56 -19.80 19.89 -14.47
C LEU A 56 -20.32 20.88 -13.43
N ASN A 57 -20.86 20.36 -12.33
CA ASN A 57 -21.39 21.13 -11.20
C ASN A 57 -20.28 21.62 -10.28
N SER A 58 -19.33 20.75 -9.94
CA SER A 58 -18.25 21.09 -9.03
C SER A 58 -16.98 20.28 -9.28
N LEU A 59 -15.85 20.92 -8.97
CA LEU A 59 -14.52 20.34 -9.09
C LEU A 59 -13.76 20.51 -7.78
N PHE A 60 -13.34 19.40 -7.20
CA PHE A 60 -12.50 19.38 -6.01
C PHE A 60 -11.15 18.75 -6.34
N ASN A 61 -10.07 19.42 -5.97
CA ASN A 61 -8.77 18.78 -5.87
C ASN A 61 -8.73 18.10 -4.50
N ALA A 62 -8.75 16.78 -4.51
CA ALA A 62 -8.63 16.00 -3.29
C ALA A 62 -7.19 15.48 -3.19
N GLY A 63 -6.75 15.22 -1.96
CA GLY A 63 -5.61 14.34 -1.66
C GLY A 63 -6.07 13.30 -0.63
N GLU A 64 -7.36 12.98 -0.66
CA GLU A 64 -8.04 12.17 0.35
C GLU A 64 -8.06 10.70 -0.11
N LEU A 65 -7.98 9.79 0.87
CA LEU A 65 -8.12 8.36 0.64
C LEU A 65 -9.58 7.96 0.68
N VAL A 66 -10.01 7.22 -0.33
CA VAL A 66 -11.39 6.76 -0.52
C VAL A 66 -11.40 5.25 -0.65
N ASN A 67 -12.30 4.59 0.08
CA ASN A 67 -12.58 3.17 -0.14
C ASN A 67 -13.41 3.02 -1.40
N ILE A 68 -12.87 2.33 -2.39
CA ILE A 68 -13.57 1.96 -3.62
C ILE A 68 -14.02 0.51 -3.50
N LYS A 69 -15.29 0.25 -3.80
CA LYS A 69 -15.87 -1.07 -4.00
C LYS A 69 -16.34 -1.18 -5.45
N LEU A 70 -15.70 -2.08 -6.19
CA LEU A 70 -16.10 -2.40 -7.56
C LEU A 70 -16.99 -3.63 -7.59
N ASN A 71 -18.18 -3.47 -8.15
CA ASN A 71 -19.10 -4.56 -8.40
C ASN A 71 -18.86 -5.14 -9.80
N ASN A 72 -19.06 -6.46 -9.93
CA ASN A 72 -19.03 -7.17 -11.21
C ASN A 72 -17.72 -7.01 -12.00
N THR A 73 -16.61 -7.36 -11.34
CA THR A 73 -15.26 -7.26 -11.88
C THR A 73 -15.10 -8.10 -13.14
N GLY A 74 -14.96 -7.41 -14.28
CA GLY A 74 -14.44 -8.01 -15.51
C GLY A 74 -12.94 -8.27 -15.43
N THR A 75 -12.38 -8.82 -16.50
CA THR A 75 -10.97 -9.21 -16.68
C THR A 75 -9.92 -8.09 -16.55
N GLU A 76 -10.29 -6.87 -16.15
CA GLU A 76 -9.33 -5.78 -15.99
C GLU A 76 -8.49 -5.98 -14.73
N LEU A 77 -7.23 -6.36 -14.94
CA LEU A 77 -6.24 -6.47 -13.88
C LEU A 77 -5.88 -5.05 -13.38
N ILE A 78 -6.49 -4.62 -12.29
CA ILE A 78 -6.12 -3.40 -11.57
C ILE A 78 -4.97 -3.72 -10.62
N LEU A 79 -3.88 -2.98 -10.74
CA LEU A 79 -2.71 -3.12 -9.87
C LEU A 79 -2.58 -1.91 -8.95
N ARG A 80 -1.80 -2.08 -7.89
CA ARG A 80 -1.36 -0.96 -7.05
C ARG A 80 -0.56 0.02 -7.91
N ASP A 81 -0.71 1.31 -7.64
CA ASP A 81 -0.15 2.44 -8.40
C ASP A 81 -0.76 2.71 -9.78
N ASP A 82 -1.76 1.93 -10.20
CA ASP A 82 -2.52 2.30 -11.40
C ASP A 82 -3.29 3.60 -11.13
N TYR A 83 -3.32 4.48 -12.14
CA TYR A 83 -4.13 5.69 -12.12
C TYR A 83 -5.44 5.39 -12.83
N LEU A 84 -6.55 5.63 -12.13
CA LEU A 84 -7.88 5.27 -12.57
C LEU A 84 -8.79 6.50 -12.60
N ARG A 85 -9.68 6.51 -13.59
CA ARG A 85 -10.91 7.30 -13.62
C ARG A 85 -12.06 6.35 -13.34
N LEU A 86 -12.84 6.66 -12.31
CA LEU A 86 -13.99 5.88 -11.88
C LEU A 86 -15.23 6.77 -11.94
N THR A 87 -16.33 6.25 -12.46
CA THR A 87 -17.64 6.89 -12.36
C THR A 87 -18.54 6.02 -11.49
N GLY A 88 -19.30 6.63 -10.60
CA GLY A 88 -20.08 5.87 -9.63
C GLY A 88 -20.79 6.75 -8.61
N SER A 89 -21.24 6.13 -7.52
CA SER A 89 -22.00 6.78 -6.46
C SER A 89 -21.36 6.55 -5.09
N LEU A 90 -21.63 7.46 -4.16
CA LEU A 90 -21.22 7.33 -2.76
C LEU A 90 -22.30 6.60 -1.98
N ASP A 91 -21.90 5.55 -1.26
CA ASP A 91 -22.76 4.83 -0.33
C ASP A 91 -22.14 4.84 1.07
N LYS A 92 -22.99 4.90 2.10
CA LYS A 92 -22.54 4.81 3.49
C LYS A 92 -22.65 3.36 3.92
N ASN A 93 -21.51 2.72 4.07
CA ASN A 93 -21.49 1.30 4.43
C ASN A 93 -21.70 1.15 5.94
N ASP A 94 -22.87 0.68 6.35
CA ASP A 94 -23.28 0.44 7.75
C ASP A 94 -22.58 -0.79 8.38
N SER A 95 -21.66 -1.43 7.64
CA SER A 95 -21.04 -2.69 8.05
C SER A 95 -19.65 -2.47 8.69
N LYS A 96 -19.59 -2.76 10.00
CA LYS A 96 -18.42 -2.80 10.92
C LYS A 96 -17.19 -3.63 10.49
N SER A 97 -16.91 -3.83 9.20
CA SER A 97 -16.11 -4.98 8.74
C SER A 97 -14.94 -4.66 7.79
N PHE A 98 -14.67 -3.39 7.51
CA PHE A 98 -13.66 -3.03 6.51
C PHE A 98 -12.23 -2.88 7.04
N MET A 99 -12.04 -2.44 8.29
CA MET A 99 -10.74 -2.48 8.97
C MET A 99 -10.97 -2.77 10.45
N ALA A 100 -10.00 -3.39 11.11
CA ALA A 100 -9.98 -3.50 12.57
C ALA A 100 -9.86 -2.07 13.16
N GLY A 101 -11.00 -1.42 13.34
CA GLY A 101 -11.14 -0.03 13.77
C GLY A 101 -12.45 0.55 13.26
N GLY A 102 -13.53 0.39 14.02
CA GLY A 102 -14.87 0.80 13.64
C GLY A 102 -14.99 2.33 13.50
N TYR A 103 -15.25 2.79 12.29
CA TYR A 103 -15.86 4.08 11.97
C TYR A 103 -16.75 3.91 10.73
N ASP A 104 -17.80 4.73 10.63
CA ASP A 104 -18.62 4.88 9.43
C ASP A 104 -17.73 5.33 8.27
N GLU A 105 -17.27 4.39 7.44
CA GLU A 105 -16.47 4.71 6.26
C GLU A 105 -17.37 4.89 5.04
N ILE A 106 -17.25 6.04 4.39
CA ILE A 106 -17.88 6.31 3.10
C ILE A 106 -17.21 5.42 2.06
N VAL A 107 -18.01 4.66 1.32
CA VAL A 107 -17.53 3.77 0.25
C VAL A 107 -18.05 4.29 -1.07
N PHE A 108 -17.15 4.41 -2.03
CA PHE A 108 -17.51 4.72 -3.41
C PHE A 108 -17.78 3.42 -4.16
N ILE A 109 -18.98 3.27 -4.70
CA ILE A 109 -19.40 2.10 -5.46
C ILE A 109 -19.35 2.46 -6.94
N ALA A 110 -18.65 1.65 -7.73
CA ALA A 110 -18.59 1.76 -9.17
C ALA A 110 -18.70 0.38 -9.84
N ASP A 111 -19.22 0.36 -11.06
CA ASP A 111 -19.27 -0.85 -11.87
C ASP A 111 -18.03 -0.94 -12.77
N CYS A 112 -17.63 -2.16 -13.15
CA CYS A 112 -16.41 -2.39 -13.93
C CYS A 112 -16.41 -1.67 -15.30
N GLY A 113 -17.58 -1.38 -15.88
CA GLY A 113 -17.71 -0.66 -17.15
C GLY A 113 -17.37 0.83 -17.07
N ASP A 114 -17.32 1.38 -15.85
CA ASP A 114 -17.14 2.81 -15.60
C ASP A 114 -15.70 3.18 -15.23
N ILE A 115 -14.77 2.25 -15.50
CA ILE A 115 -13.35 2.36 -15.17
C ILE A 115 -12.55 2.67 -16.43
N LYS A 116 -11.67 3.66 -16.34
CA LYS A 116 -10.66 3.92 -17.38
C LYS A 116 -9.30 4.13 -16.73
N LYS A 117 -8.28 3.39 -17.19
CA LYS A 117 -6.89 3.65 -16.80
C LYS A 117 -6.43 4.96 -17.46
N ILE A 118 -5.86 5.87 -16.68
CA ILE A 118 -5.31 7.13 -17.17
C ILE A 118 -3.79 7.08 -17.09
N GLU A 119 -3.12 7.50 -18.15
CA GLU A 119 -1.68 7.80 -18.11
C GLU A 119 -1.48 9.28 -17.79
N ARG A 120 -0.69 9.59 -16.76
CA ARG A 120 -0.31 10.96 -16.39
C ARG A 120 1.19 11.16 -16.64
N SER A 121 1.62 12.36 -17.00
CA SER A 121 3.04 12.67 -17.25
C SER A 121 3.77 13.28 -16.04
N ASN A 122 3.17 13.24 -14.85
CA ASN A 122 3.70 13.91 -13.66
C ASN A 122 4.92 13.18 -13.05
N LEU A 123 5.74 13.90 -12.28
CA LEU A 123 6.89 13.33 -11.58
C LEU A 123 6.48 12.21 -10.62
N SER A 124 5.38 12.38 -9.89
CA SER A 124 4.79 11.36 -9.02
C SER A 124 4.44 10.09 -9.80
N TYR A 125 3.81 10.22 -10.97
CA TYR A 125 3.51 9.09 -11.85
C TYR A 125 4.78 8.33 -12.26
N ARG A 126 5.87 9.03 -12.58
CA ARG A 126 7.16 8.38 -12.92
C ARG A 126 7.74 7.59 -11.74
N ILE A 127 7.65 8.14 -10.53
CA ILE A 127 8.14 7.50 -9.30
C ILE A 127 7.31 6.24 -9.00
N PHE A 128 5.98 6.33 -9.06
CA PHE A 128 5.09 5.20 -8.79
C PHE A 128 5.08 4.15 -9.90
N SER A 129 5.19 4.55 -11.17
CA SER A 129 5.36 3.60 -12.28
C SER A 129 6.69 2.84 -12.17
N PHE A 130 7.77 3.50 -11.72
CA PHE A 130 9.03 2.82 -11.41
C PHE A 130 8.86 1.81 -10.27
N ARG A 131 8.14 2.18 -9.22
CA ARG A 131 7.79 1.26 -8.12
C ARG A 131 7.04 0.03 -8.61
N SER A 132 6.00 0.25 -9.41
CA SER A 132 5.17 -0.82 -9.99
C SER A 132 6.02 -1.74 -10.87
N ARG A 133 6.93 -1.19 -11.69
CA ARG A 133 7.88 -1.98 -12.48
C ARG A 133 8.81 -2.82 -11.60
N LEU A 134 9.42 -2.24 -10.57
CA LEU A 134 10.27 -2.98 -9.63
C LEU A 134 9.52 -4.12 -8.94
N TYR A 135 8.30 -3.82 -8.51
CA TYR A 135 7.40 -4.81 -7.91
C TYR A 135 7.11 -5.96 -8.87
N CYS A 136 6.73 -5.66 -10.12
CA CYS A 136 6.49 -6.67 -11.16
C CYS A 136 7.74 -7.49 -11.48
N CYS A 137 8.92 -6.88 -11.54
CA CYS A 137 10.18 -7.60 -11.75
C CYS A 137 10.47 -8.59 -10.61
N LEU A 138 10.32 -8.17 -9.36
CA LEU A 138 10.51 -9.05 -8.19
C LEU A 138 9.47 -10.15 -8.13
N LYS A 139 8.20 -9.80 -8.38
CA LYS A 139 7.12 -10.79 -8.48
C LYS A 139 7.45 -11.82 -9.55
N ASN A 140 7.76 -11.41 -10.77
CA ASN A 140 8.10 -12.33 -11.85
C ASN A 140 9.33 -13.19 -11.53
N ALA A 141 10.31 -12.65 -10.81
CA ALA A 141 11.45 -13.43 -10.34
C ALA A 141 11.04 -14.51 -9.34
N PHE A 142 10.11 -14.24 -8.41
CA PHE A 142 9.62 -15.26 -7.48
C PHE A 142 8.85 -16.37 -8.19
N TYR A 143 7.86 -16.01 -9.01
CA TYR A 143 7.03 -17.00 -9.71
C TYR A 143 7.78 -17.79 -10.80
N LYS A 144 8.97 -17.32 -11.22
CA LYS A 144 9.84 -18.05 -12.16
C LYS A 144 10.80 -19.02 -11.45
N ASN A 145 11.26 -18.70 -10.25
CA ASN A 145 12.31 -19.45 -9.56
C ASN A 145 11.80 -20.34 -8.42
N LEU A 146 10.57 -20.13 -7.94
CA LEU A 146 9.96 -20.88 -6.84
C LEU A 146 8.69 -21.58 -7.31
N GLU A 147 8.27 -22.60 -6.55
CA GLU A 147 6.94 -23.17 -6.69
C GLU A 147 5.86 -22.13 -6.39
N ILE A 148 4.64 -22.33 -6.90
CA ILE A 148 3.56 -21.34 -6.83
C ILE A 148 3.23 -20.96 -5.38
N GLU A 149 3.18 -21.95 -4.48
CA GLU A 149 2.86 -21.71 -3.06
C GLU A 149 3.97 -20.88 -2.37
N ASP A 150 5.23 -21.24 -2.60
CA ASP A 150 6.39 -20.55 -2.07
C ASP A 150 6.54 -19.14 -2.64
N ALA A 151 6.23 -18.95 -3.92
CA ALA A 151 6.22 -17.64 -4.56
C ALA A 151 5.16 -16.73 -3.93
N CYS A 152 3.97 -17.25 -3.62
CA CYS A 152 2.94 -16.51 -2.91
C CYS A 152 3.37 -16.12 -1.49
N ILE A 153 4.05 -17.03 -0.76
CA ILE A 153 4.61 -16.72 0.56
C ILE A 153 5.70 -15.65 0.45
N ALA A 154 6.63 -15.78 -0.49
CA ALA A 154 7.71 -14.82 -0.72
C ALA A 154 7.17 -13.44 -1.08
N GLU A 155 6.15 -13.37 -1.94
CA GLU A 155 5.45 -12.12 -2.26
C GLU A 155 4.80 -11.50 -1.01
N ALA A 156 4.16 -12.31 -0.16
CA ALA A 156 3.54 -11.82 1.06
C ALA A 156 4.56 -11.30 2.09
N VAL A 157 5.68 -11.99 2.27
CA VAL A 157 6.70 -11.67 3.28
C VAL A 157 7.64 -10.55 2.81
N VAL A 158 8.07 -10.57 1.55
CA VAL A 158 9.06 -9.61 1.03
C VAL A 158 8.38 -8.36 0.50
N LEU A 159 7.33 -8.52 -0.29
CA LEU A 159 6.63 -7.41 -0.96
C LEU A 159 5.39 -6.94 -0.17
N GLY A 160 4.97 -7.70 0.85
CA GLY A 160 3.84 -7.34 1.71
C GLY A 160 2.47 -7.64 1.10
N ASN A 161 2.41 -8.24 -0.09
CA ASN A 161 1.15 -8.55 -0.75
C ASN A 161 0.66 -9.95 -0.39
N ARG A 162 -0.24 -10.03 0.60
CA ARG A 162 -0.84 -11.28 1.06
C ARG A 162 -2.04 -11.75 0.23
N ASN A 163 -2.47 -10.97 -0.76
CA ASN A 163 -3.72 -11.24 -1.47
C ASN A 163 -3.67 -12.50 -2.35
N ASN A 164 -2.46 -12.92 -2.74
CA ASN A 164 -2.24 -14.10 -3.59
C ASN A 164 -2.00 -15.38 -2.76
N VAL A 165 -1.96 -15.29 -1.43
CA VAL A 165 -1.73 -16.45 -0.57
C VAL A 165 -3.00 -17.30 -0.51
N PRO A 166 -2.94 -18.60 -0.86
CA PRO A 166 -4.09 -19.48 -0.79
C PRO A 166 -4.70 -19.55 0.62
N GLY A 167 -6.02 -19.72 0.69
CA GLY A 167 -6.75 -19.76 1.96
C GLY A 167 -6.32 -20.92 2.87
N TYR A 168 -6.06 -22.11 2.31
CA TYR A 168 -5.58 -23.26 3.09
C TYR A 168 -4.22 -22.99 3.71
N LEU A 169 -3.32 -22.33 2.96
CA LEU A 169 -1.99 -21.99 3.42
C LEU A 169 -2.08 -20.99 4.57
N THR A 170 -2.88 -19.94 4.38
CA THR A 170 -3.19 -18.95 5.42
C THR A 170 -3.71 -19.61 6.70
N GLU A 171 -4.61 -20.58 6.58
CA GLU A 171 -5.18 -21.30 7.73
C GLU A 171 -4.15 -22.18 8.44
N SER A 172 -3.28 -22.87 7.71
CA SER A 172 -2.15 -23.63 8.28
C SER A 172 -1.21 -22.73 9.07
N PHE A 173 -0.82 -21.56 8.54
CA PHE A 173 0.01 -20.59 9.25
C PHE A 173 -0.68 -20.02 10.50
N LYS A 174 -2.01 -19.85 10.48
CA LYS A 174 -2.79 -19.46 11.67
C LYS A 174 -2.79 -20.54 12.74
N ARG A 175 -3.02 -21.80 12.36
CA ARG A 175 -3.00 -22.96 13.27
C ARG A 175 -1.64 -23.13 13.95
N CYS A 176 -0.56 -22.87 13.21
CA CYS A 176 0.80 -22.90 13.75
C CYS A 176 1.18 -21.65 14.57
N GLY A 177 0.29 -20.65 14.70
CA GLY A 177 0.56 -19.41 15.45
C GLY A 177 1.54 -18.43 14.78
N VAL A 178 2.03 -18.75 13.59
CA VAL A 178 3.05 -17.97 12.85
C VAL A 178 2.45 -17.00 11.82
N TYR A 179 1.11 -16.85 11.78
CA TYR A 179 0.44 -15.92 10.86
C TYR A 179 0.91 -14.47 10.97
N HIS A 180 1.36 -14.04 12.15
CA HIS A 180 1.92 -12.71 12.37
C HIS A 180 3.19 -12.43 11.53
N LEU A 181 3.88 -13.48 11.06
CA LEU A 181 5.04 -13.36 10.17
C LEU A 181 4.69 -12.71 8.82
N PHE A 182 3.46 -12.90 8.33
CA PHE A 182 2.97 -12.25 7.10
C PHE A 182 2.75 -10.75 7.25
N ALA A 183 2.59 -10.27 8.48
CA ALA A 183 2.69 -8.85 8.74
C ALA A 183 4.18 -8.52 8.81
N ILE A 184 4.72 -7.91 7.75
CA ILE A 184 6.13 -7.50 7.68
C ILE A 184 6.54 -6.87 9.02
N SER A 185 7.31 -7.62 9.78
CA SER A 185 7.77 -7.25 11.11
C SER A 185 9.11 -6.54 10.99
N GLY A 186 9.40 -5.64 11.93
CA GLY A 186 10.69 -4.96 11.98
C GLY A 186 11.87 -5.93 12.03
N LEU A 187 11.66 -7.14 12.56
CA LEU A 187 12.66 -8.20 12.62
C LEU A 187 13.14 -8.68 11.25
N HIS A 188 12.23 -8.87 10.28
CA HIS A 188 12.65 -9.24 8.92
C HIS A 188 13.56 -8.17 8.33
N LEU A 189 13.19 -6.91 8.50
CA LEU A 189 13.97 -5.80 8.00
C LEU A 189 15.36 -5.75 8.65
N SER A 190 15.43 -5.91 9.97
CA SER A 190 16.69 -5.92 10.72
C SER A 190 17.59 -7.10 10.35
N PHE A 191 17.01 -8.27 10.05
CA PHE A 191 17.76 -9.41 9.50
C PHE A 191 18.35 -9.07 8.13
N PHE A 192 17.55 -8.51 7.21
CA PHE A 192 18.05 -8.07 5.89
C PHE A 192 19.17 -7.04 6.00
N ILE A 193 19.01 -6.01 6.85
CA ILE A 193 20.06 -5.01 7.09
C ILE A 193 21.32 -5.66 7.66
N SER A 194 21.18 -6.59 8.60
CA SER A 194 22.32 -7.29 9.20
C SER A 194 23.06 -8.14 8.18
N LEU A 195 22.35 -8.80 7.26
CA LEU A 195 22.93 -9.58 6.17
C LEU A 195 23.69 -8.67 5.19
N VAL A 196 23.07 -7.56 4.77
CA VAL A 196 23.70 -6.53 3.92
C VAL A 196 24.96 -6.00 4.62
N TYR A 197 24.87 -5.66 5.91
CA TYR A 197 26.01 -5.22 6.70
C TYR A 197 27.14 -6.25 6.75
N LEU A 198 26.84 -7.55 6.91
CA LEU A 198 27.83 -8.61 6.97
C LEU A 198 28.58 -8.75 5.63
N VAL A 199 27.85 -8.72 4.51
CA VAL A 199 28.44 -8.77 3.16
C VAL A 199 29.30 -7.54 2.89
N LEU A 200 28.81 -6.35 3.25
CA LEU A 200 29.53 -5.09 3.04
C LEU A 200 30.65 -4.84 4.06
N LYS A 201 30.69 -5.54 5.20
CA LYS A 201 31.80 -5.46 6.17
C LYS A 201 33.15 -5.80 5.54
N LYS A 202 33.15 -6.58 4.45
CA LYS A 202 34.36 -6.88 3.67
C LYS A 202 34.89 -5.64 2.92
N MET A 203 34.07 -4.62 2.72
CA MET A 203 34.46 -3.31 2.19
C MET A 203 34.95 -2.40 3.33
N ARG A 204 36.04 -1.67 3.08
CA ARG A 204 36.85 -1.01 4.12
C ARG A 204 36.31 0.34 4.63
N SER A 205 35.25 0.88 4.03
CA SER A 205 34.74 2.23 4.36
C SER A 205 33.40 2.17 5.11
N SER A 206 33.41 2.46 6.41
CA SER A 206 32.20 2.47 7.26
C SER A 206 31.12 3.43 6.75
N TYR A 207 31.53 4.62 6.28
CA TYR A 207 30.65 5.59 5.61
C TYR A 207 29.91 5.01 4.40
N PHE A 208 30.58 4.22 3.57
CA PHE A 208 29.96 3.61 2.40
C PHE A 208 28.90 2.58 2.79
N ILE A 209 29.17 1.79 3.84
CA ILE A 209 28.23 0.81 4.38
C ILE A 209 26.99 1.51 4.93
N PHE A 210 27.18 2.60 5.69
CA PHE A 210 26.09 3.41 6.24
C PHE A 210 25.15 3.91 5.15
N TRP A 211 25.68 4.66 4.17
CA TRP A 211 24.85 5.25 3.11
C TRP A 211 24.18 4.20 2.25
N THR A 212 24.84 3.08 1.96
CA THR A 212 24.24 1.97 1.21
C THR A 212 23.06 1.37 1.96
N ALA A 213 23.19 1.15 3.28
CA ALA A 213 22.10 0.62 4.10
C ALA A 213 20.90 1.59 4.19
N VAL A 214 21.17 2.89 4.32
CA VAL A 214 20.12 3.93 4.34
C VAL A 214 19.38 3.97 3.00
N ILE A 215 20.09 3.99 1.87
CA ILE A 215 19.49 3.99 0.53
C ILE A 215 18.65 2.73 0.35
N PHE A 216 19.17 1.56 0.74
CA PHE A 216 18.43 0.31 0.67
C PHE A 216 17.13 0.36 1.48
N LEU A 217 17.17 0.90 2.70
CA LEU A 217 15.99 1.05 3.54
C LEU A 217 14.95 1.98 2.95
N VAL A 218 15.37 3.12 2.39
CA VAL A 218 14.47 4.06 1.73
C VAL A 218 13.79 3.40 0.53
N VAL A 219 14.57 2.73 -0.33
CA VAL A 219 14.03 2.02 -1.50
C VAL A 219 13.09 0.89 -1.08
N TYR A 220 13.42 0.13 -0.03
CA TYR A 220 12.57 -0.94 0.47
C TYR A 220 11.25 -0.42 1.06
N ASN A 221 11.29 0.64 1.87
CA ASN A 221 10.08 1.30 2.38
C ASN A 221 9.18 1.80 1.27
N PHE A 222 9.80 2.43 0.27
CA PHE A 222 9.10 2.93 -0.90
C PHE A 222 8.42 1.76 -1.63
N LEU A 223 9.13 0.66 -1.90
CA LEU A 223 8.62 -0.53 -2.58
C LEU A 223 7.39 -1.14 -1.88
N VAL A 224 7.50 -1.43 -0.58
CA VAL A 224 6.39 -2.00 0.21
C VAL A 224 5.27 -0.98 0.43
N GLY A 225 5.58 0.30 0.26
CA GLY A 225 4.67 1.43 0.25
C GLY A 225 4.15 1.78 1.63
N GLU A 226 5.10 2.19 2.47
CA GLU A 226 4.91 3.03 3.67
C GLU A 226 4.06 2.43 4.79
N ARG A 227 4.29 1.17 5.13
CA ARG A 227 3.70 0.59 6.34
C ARG A 227 4.36 1.18 7.59
N ALA A 228 3.55 1.66 8.54
CA ALA A 228 4.02 2.23 9.80
C ALA A 228 5.01 1.33 10.58
N SER A 229 4.85 -0.01 10.49
CA SER A 229 5.77 -0.99 11.07
C SER A 229 7.20 -0.87 10.49
N ILE A 230 7.30 -0.77 9.17
CA ILE A 230 8.58 -0.76 8.44
C ILE A 230 9.28 0.58 8.63
N LEU A 231 8.52 1.68 8.66
CA LEU A 231 9.04 3.02 8.91
C LEU A 231 9.70 3.10 10.28
N ARG A 232 9.06 2.58 11.34
CA ARG A 232 9.66 2.51 12.68
C ARG A 232 10.94 1.68 12.67
N ALA A 233 10.91 0.47 12.11
CA ALA A 233 12.07 -0.39 12.02
C ALA A 233 13.24 0.24 11.25
N SER A 234 12.94 1.03 10.21
CA SER A 234 13.94 1.72 9.40
C SER A 234 14.59 2.87 10.15
N ILE A 235 13.79 3.69 10.86
CA ILE A 235 14.31 4.75 11.72
C ILE A 235 15.24 4.16 12.77
N MET A 236 14.83 3.06 13.39
CA MET A 236 15.61 2.35 14.40
C MET A 236 16.91 1.79 13.86
N ALA A 237 16.88 1.19 12.67
CA ALA A 237 18.08 0.74 11.99
C ALA A 237 19.06 1.89 11.72
N ILE A 238 18.56 3.06 11.29
CA ILE A 238 19.39 4.25 11.06
C ILE A 238 20.05 4.69 12.37
N PHE A 239 19.31 4.75 13.49
CA PHE A 239 19.86 5.09 14.80
C PHE A 239 20.95 4.10 15.25
N ILE A 240 20.74 2.80 15.06
CA ILE A 240 21.74 1.77 15.38
C ILE A 240 22.99 1.93 14.52
N LEU A 241 22.84 2.26 13.23
CA LEU A 241 23.99 2.47 12.34
C LEU A 241 24.75 3.76 12.72
N LEU A 242 24.05 4.85 13.06
CA LEU A 242 24.66 6.11 13.48
C LEU A 242 25.44 5.98 14.79
N ALA A 243 24.88 5.29 15.77
CA ALA A 243 25.54 5.09 17.06
C ALA A 243 26.86 4.28 16.90
N LYS A 244 26.99 3.49 15.82
CA LYS A 244 28.14 2.61 15.59
C LYS A 244 29.31 3.42 15.03
N GLU A 245 29.00 4.36 14.15
CA GLU A 245 29.97 5.33 13.64
C GLU A 245 30.49 6.22 14.78
N TRP A 246 29.67 6.47 15.80
CA TRP A 246 30.04 7.26 16.98
C TRP A 246 30.81 6.48 18.07
N ASN A 247 31.12 5.20 17.84
CA ASN A 247 31.94 4.37 18.72
C ASN A 247 31.46 4.34 20.21
N ARG A 248 30.15 4.52 20.43
CA ARG A 248 29.55 4.40 21.76
C ARG A 248 29.23 2.94 22.05
N GLU A 249 29.72 2.43 23.17
CA GLU A 249 29.42 1.06 23.63
C GLU A 249 27.91 0.89 23.83
N TYR A 250 27.36 -0.16 23.21
CA TYR A 250 25.96 -0.49 23.32
C TYR A 250 25.72 -1.39 24.52
N SER A 251 24.84 -0.97 25.42
CA SER A 251 24.20 -1.92 26.32
C SER A 251 23.14 -2.70 25.53
N HIS A 252 23.28 -4.02 25.44
CA HIS A 252 22.32 -4.94 24.80
C HIS A 252 20.86 -4.72 25.25
N LYS A 253 20.64 -4.09 26.41
CA LYS A 253 19.32 -3.72 26.94
C LYS A 253 18.59 -2.69 26.08
N ILE A 254 19.28 -1.74 25.44
CA ILE A 254 18.63 -0.70 24.62
C ILE A 254 18.10 -1.28 23.30
N LEU A 255 18.77 -2.30 22.76
CA LEU A 255 18.36 -2.96 21.51
C LEU A 255 17.02 -3.70 21.64
N LEU A 256 16.72 -4.24 22.82
CA LEU A 256 15.46 -4.95 23.12
C LEU A 256 14.27 -4.01 23.35
N TYR A 257 14.51 -2.79 23.82
CA TYR A 257 13.45 -1.79 24.01
C TYR A 257 13.04 -1.07 22.72
N LEU A 258 13.83 -1.23 21.65
CA LEU A 258 13.52 -0.64 20.35
C LEU A 258 12.61 -1.57 19.50
N PHE A 259 12.58 -2.88 19.69
CA PHE A 259 11.66 -3.75 18.93
C PHE A 259 10.27 -3.84 19.57
#